data_AF-A0A1I0U3C0-F1
#
_entry.id   AF-A0A1I0U3C0-F1
#
_cell.length_a   1.000
_cell.length_b   1.000
_cell.length_c   1.000
_cell.angle_alpha   90.00
_cell.angle_beta   90.00
_cell.angle_gamma   90.00
#
_symmetry.space_group_name_H-M   'P 1'
#
loop_
_entity.id
_entity.type
_entity.pdbx_description
1 polymer ?
#
loop_
_entity_poly.entity_id
_entity_poly.type
_entity_poly.pdbx_seq_one_letter_code
_entity_poly.pdbx_strand_id
1 'polypeptide(L)' 'MNCTQNYKIDQVTEQTLVVGIDIAKRTHYACFVDDRGR' A
#
# COMPACT_ATOMS: atom_id res chain seq x y z
N MET A 1 17.32 13.60 -7.47
CA MET A 1 15.97 13.37 -6.89
C MET A 1 16.02 12.09 -6.08
N ASN A 2 15.87 12.14 -4.76
CA ASN A 2 15.90 10.95 -3.88
C ASN A 2 14.54 10.25 -3.89
N CYS A 3 14.18 9.62 -5.02
CA CYS A 3 12.95 8.85 -5.10
C CYS A 3 13.19 7.43 -4.57
N THR A 4 12.78 7.18 -3.32
CA THR A 4 12.92 5.87 -2.66
C THR A 4 11.66 5.00 -2.78
N GLN A 5 10.66 5.45 -3.55
CA GLN A 5 9.37 4.75 -3.66
C GLN A 5 9.54 3.34 -4.23
N ASN A 6 10.29 3.16 -5.33
CA ASN A 6 10.50 1.84 -5.92
C ASN A 6 11.22 0.92 -4.93
N TYR A 7 12.27 1.41 -4.25
CA TYR A 7 12.96 0.64 -3.22
C TYR A 7 12.03 0.16 -2.09
N LYS A 8 11.04 0.97 -1.69
CA LYS A 8 10.05 0.59 -0.68
C LYS A 8 9.01 -0.40 -1.22
N ILE A 9 8.58 -0.24 -2.48
CA ILE A 9 7.64 -1.16 -3.15
C ILE A 9 8.29 -2.53 -3.32
N ASP A 10 9.57 -2.57 -3.66
CA ASP A 10 10.34 -3.81 -3.83
C ASP A 10 10.51 -4.61 -2.51
N GLN A 11 10.16 -4.04 -1.36
CA GLN A 11 10.15 -4.77 -0.06
C GLN A 11 8.86 -5.57 0.18
N VAL A 12 7.83 -5.41 -0.67
CA VAL A 12 6.58 -6.19 -0.56
C VAL A 12 6.83 -7.61 -1.04
N THR A 13 6.35 -8.58 -0.26
CA THR A 13 6.45 -10.02 -0.55
C THR A 13 5.06 -10.66 -0.54
N GLU A 14 4.96 -11.91 -1.01
CA GLU A 14 3.70 -12.69 -0.97
C GLU A 14 3.13 -12.87 0.46
N GLN A 15 3.95 -12.66 1.49
CA GLN A 15 3.55 -12.74 2.90
C GLN A 15 3.17 -11.37 3.48
N THR A 16 3.29 -10.30 2.70
CA THR A 16 3.01 -8.94 3.14
C THR A 16 1.53 -8.64 2.97
N LEU A 17 0.87 -8.17 4.04
CA LEU A 17 -0.45 -7.58 3.95
C LEU A 17 -0.33 -6.14 3.49
N VAL A 18 -0.95 -5.80 2.35
CA VAL A 18 -1.00 -4.43 1.85
C VAL A 18 -2.30 -3.78 2.30
N VAL A 19 -2.22 -2.55 2.81
CA VAL A 19 -3.39 -1.77 3.24
C VAL A 19 -3.44 -0.48 2.44
N GLY A 20 -4.42 -0.38 1.54
CA GLY A 20 -4.73 0.86 0.84
C GLY A 20 -5.62 1.73 1.73
N ILE A 21 -5.18 2.95 2.04
CA ILE A 21 -5.97 3.90 2.85
C ILE A 21 -6.27 5.13 2.00
N ASP A 22 -7.55 5.37 1.72
CA ASP A 22 -8.03 6.63 1.17
C ASP A 22 -8.43 7.57 2.30
N ILE A 23 -7.69 8.67 2.44
CA ILE A 23 -7.85 9.64 3.51
C ILE A 23 -8.64 10.84 3.00
N ALA A 24 -9.97 10.78 3.09
CA ALA A 24 -10.85 11.92 2.80
C ALA A 24 -11.18 12.74 4.06
N LYS A 25 -11.80 13.91 3.89
CA LYS A 25 -12.06 14.89 4.98
C LYS A 25 -13.04 14.41 6.07
N ARG A 26 -13.91 13.44 5.76
CA ARG A 26 -15.02 13.03 6.65
C ARG A 26 -15.11 11.52 6.84
N THR A 27 -14.81 10.77 5.80
CA THR A 27 -14.88 9.31 5.82
C THR A 27 -13.59 8.78 5.23
N HIS A 28 -12.87 7.99 6.01
CA HIS A 28 -11.67 7.30 5.56
C HIS A 28 -12.04 5.89 5.15
N TYR A 29 -11.48 5.41 4.05
CA TYR A 29 -11.66 4.05 3.59
C TYR A 29 -10.34 3.29 3.70
N ALA A 30 -10.41 2.05 4.18
CA ALA A 30 -9.28 1.15 4.20
C ALA A 30 -9.66 -0.14 3.46
N CYS A 31 -8.77 -0.60 2.59
CA CYS A 31 -8.90 -1.85 1.86
C CYS A 31 -7.67 -2.72 2.14
N PHE A 32 -7.92 -3.98 2.50
CA PHE A 32 -6.89 -4.99 2.69
C PHE A 32 -6.74 -5.74 1.38
N VAL A 33 -5.50 -5.82 0.89
CA VAL A 33 -5.18 -6.57 -0.32
C VAL A 33 -3.90 -7.37 -0.15
N ASP A 34 -3.78 -8.43 -0.93
CA ASP A 34 -2.50 -9.15 -1.08
C ASP A 34 -1.52 -8.40 -2.01
N ASP A 35 -0.33 -8.95 -2.19
CA ASP A 35 0.71 -8.41 -3.10
C ASP A 35 0.25 -8.32 -4.56
N ARG A 36 -0.82 -9.03 -4.93
CA ARG A 36 -1.44 -9.02 -6.27
C ARG A 36 -2.65 -8.09 -6.36
N GLY A 37 -3.00 -7.39 -5.28
CA GLY A 37 -4.10 -6.43 -5.24
C GLY A 37 -5.49 -7.06 -5.13
N ARG A 38 -5.60 -8.30 -4.64
CA ARG A 38 -6.88 -9.02 -4.45
C ARG A 38 -7.49 -8.78 -3.09
#